data_AF-A0A8J4UM79-F1
#
_entry.id   AF-A0A8J4UM79-F1
#
_cell.length_a   1.000
_cell.length_b   1.000
_cell.length_c   1.000
_cell.angle_alpha   90.00
_cell.angle_beta   90.00
_cell.angle_gamma   90.00
#
_symmetry.space_group_name_H-M   'P 1'
#
loop_
_entity.id
_entity.type
_entity.pdbx_description
1 polymer ?
#
loop_
_entity_poly.entity_id
_entity_poly.type
_entity_poly.pdbx_seq_one_letter_code
_entity_poly.pdbx_strand_id
1 'polypeptide(L)'
;GFEFWELTENGGNEWRVEDMPGDCGHDFINSAVTKYFTTSFELCLKKQVIDLVAEGYDPDDLDNQPAVTIEDWFCSRTDCGCMYQLSVSLLNENAEVLQEHKPDMVILDPDSDDCSWRQVTKIFTDYGPEGLDYWQLTENGGSGWQVEDMSGEGVHAFNNSAVTKYFSTSYELNLKKQVIDLVAEGYNPDDLDNQPAVTIEDWFCCRTDCGCMYQIAVSLLDANSQPLQEYKPDVVILDPDSDDCSWRK
;
A
#
# COMPACT_ATOMS: atom_id res chain seq x y z
N GLY A 1 -14.11 13.66 24.48
CA GLY A 1 -14.79 12.43 24.00
C GLY A 1 -14.37 12.06 22.59
N PHE A 2 -14.45 13.00 21.66
CA PHE A 2 -14.15 12.80 20.24
C PHE A 2 -12.89 13.56 19.78
N GLU A 3 -12.00 13.93 20.68
CA GLU A 3 -10.88 14.88 20.40
C GLU A 3 -9.92 14.40 19.32
N PHE A 4 -9.83 13.09 19.08
CA PHE A 4 -8.98 12.46 18.07
C PHE A 4 -9.76 11.91 16.86
N TRP A 5 -11.07 12.19 16.81
CA TRP A 5 -11.97 11.68 15.77
C TRP A 5 -12.56 12.83 14.97
N GLU A 6 -12.47 12.72 13.65
CA GLU A 6 -13.25 13.53 12.72
C GLU A 6 -14.63 12.88 12.57
N LEU A 7 -15.69 13.55 13.02
CA LEU A 7 -17.07 13.10 12.79
C LEU A 7 -17.49 13.51 11.37
N THR A 8 -17.39 12.58 10.43
CA THR A 8 -17.71 12.83 9.02
C THR A 8 -19.22 12.79 8.76
N GLU A 9 -19.97 12.01 9.55
CA GLU A 9 -21.43 12.01 9.56
C GLU A 9 -21.92 11.92 11.01
N ASN A 10 -22.95 12.71 11.35
CA ASN A 10 -23.43 12.84 12.73
C ASN A 10 -24.96 12.93 12.79
N GLY A 11 -25.65 11.95 12.18
CA GLY A 11 -27.10 11.97 12.01
C GLY A 11 -27.91 11.78 13.30
N GLY A 12 -29.22 12.07 13.21
CA GLY A 12 -30.18 11.84 14.28
C GLY A 12 -29.89 12.64 15.54
N ASN A 13 -29.82 11.95 16.68
CA ASN A 13 -29.43 12.51 17.98
C ASN A 13 -27.91 12.53 18.20
N GLU A 14 -27.14 12.40 17.12
CA GLU A 14 -25.68 12.49 17.07
C GLU A 14 -24.94 11.35 17.78
N TRP A 15 -23.63 11.26 17.54
CA TRP A 15 -22.71 10.42 18.28
C TRP A 15 -22.67 10.81 19.76
N ARG A 16 -22.65 9.81 20.63
CA ARG A 16 -22.51 10.01 22.09
C ARG A 16 -21.42 9.13 22.66
N VAL A 17 -20.94 9.52 23.84
CA VAL A 17 -20.08 8.69 24.68
C VAL A 17 -20.87 8.34 25.93
N GLU A 18 -21.07 7.05 26.18
CA GLU A 18 -21.82 6.53 27.32
C GLU A 18 -20.91 5.65 28.20
N ASP A 19 -21.31 5.47 29.47
CA ASP A 19 -20.59 4.63 30.43
C ASP A 19 -20.99 3.16 30.24
N MET A 20 -20.04 2.23 30.46
CA MET A 20 -20.25 0.80 30.38
C MET A 20 -20.79 0.22 31.71
N PRO A 21 -21.75 -0.72 31.71
CA PRO A 21 -22.56 -1.15 30.58
C PRO A 21 -23.65 -0.13 30.23
N GLY A 22 -23.99 -0.06 28.95
CA GLY A 22 -25.10 0.74 28.44
C GLY A 22 -26.47 0.22 28.83
N ASP A 23 -27.49 1.08 28.75
CA ASP A 23 -28.89 0.66 28.87
C ASP A 23 -29.22 -0.40 27.81
N CYS A 24 -29.76 -1.54 28.25
CA CYS A 24 -30.03 -2.70 27.38
C CYS A 24 -28.80 -3.20 26.59
N GLY A 25 -27.59 -2.95 27.11
CA GLY A 25 -26.32 -3.39 26.54
C GLY A 25 -25.66 -4.52 27.33
N HIS A 26 -24.61 -5.09 26.76
CA HIS A 26 -23.78 -6.11 27.39
C HIS A 26 -22.52 -5.50 28.01
N ASP A 27 -22.06 -6.07 29.13
CA ASP A 27 -20.72 -5.78 29.64
C ASP A 27 -19.65 -6.14 28.60
N PHE A 28 -18.60 -5.32 28.52
CA PHE A 28 -17.44 -5.62 27.70
C PHE A 28 -16.51 -6.62 28.41
N ILE A 29 -15.84 -7.48 27.64
CA ILE A 29 -14.98 -8.54 28.18
C ILE A 29 -13.81 -8.01 29.02
N ASN A 30 -13.35 -6.79 28.75
CA ASN A 30 -12.27 -6.13 29.48
C ASN A 30 -12.83 -5.03 30.39
N SER A 31 -12.76 -5.24 31.71
CA SER A 31 -13.25 -4.29 32.72
C SER A 31 -12.48 -2.96 32.79
N ALA A 32 -11.33 -2.84 32.13
CA ALA A 32 -10.63 -1.56 31.96
C ALA A 32 -11.35 -0.62 30.98
N VAL A 33 -12.21 -1.15 30.10
CA VAL A 33 -13.02 -0.37 29.17
C VAL A 33 -14.29 0.10 29.89
N THR A 34 -14.35 1.40 30.16
CA THR A 34 -15.42 2.01 30.99
C THR A 34 -16.41 2.85 30.19
N LYS A 35 -16.15 3.12 28.91
CA LYS A 35 -17.00 3.93 28.04
C LYS A 35 -17.04 3.36 26.62
N TYR A 36 -18.09 3.68 25.88
CA TYR A 36 -18.23 3.33 24.47
C TYR A 36 -18.86 4.47 23.66
N PHE A 37 -18.74 4.40 22.33
CA PHE A 37 -19.40 5.32 21.41
C PHE A 37 -20.74 4.75 20.96
N THR A 38 -21.75 5.61 20.85
CA THR A 38 -23.12 5.22 20.50
C THR A 38 -23.59 6.07 19.33
N THR A 39 -24.20 5.42 18.35
CA THR A 39 -24.76 6.02 17.14
C THR A 39 -26.24 6.35 17.35
N SER A 40 -26.83 7.03 16.36
CA SER A 40 -28.25 7.34 16.34
C SER A 40 -29.02 6.56 15.28
N PHE A 41 -30.29 6.95 15.06
CA PHE A 41 -31.19 6.33 14.08
C PHE A 41 -30.89 6.74 12.62
N GLU A 42 -29.98 7.69 12.40
CA GLU A 42 -29.44 8.05 11.10
C GLU A 42 -27.93 7.76 11.05
N LEU A 43 -27.35 7.83 9.85
CA LEU A 43 -25.94 7.51 9.61
C LEU A 43 -25.01 8.34 10.49
N CYS A 44 -24.11 7.64 11.17
CA CYS A 44 -23.11 8.20 12.05
C CYS A 44 -21.75 7.60 11.64
N LEU A 45 -20.81 8.44 11.19
CA LEU A 45 -19.47 8.02 10.76
C LEU A 45 -18.42 8.85 11.49
N LYS A 46 -17.33 8.19 11.86
CA LYS A 46 -16.15 8.83 12.43
C LYS A 46 -14.88 8.30 11.74
N LYS A 47 -13.90 9.15 11.56
CA LYS A 47 -12.64 8.87 10.89
C LYS A 47 -11.46 9.30 11.77
N GLN A 48 -10.38 8.53 11.71
CA GLN A 48 -9.09 8.91 12.26
C GLN A 48 -8.02 8.56 11.24
N VAL A 49 -7.01 9.44 11.11
CA VAL A 49 -5.79 9.16 10.34
C VAL A 49 -4.65 9.10 11.36
N ILE A 50 -3.87 8.03 11.31
CA ILE A 50 -2.72 7.81 12.19
C ILE A 50 -1.47 7.99 11.35
N ASP A 51 -0.64 8.97 11.71
CA ASP A 51 0.68 9.16 11.14
C ASP A 51 1.67 8.30 11.94
N LEU A 52 2.09 7.17 11.38
CA LEU A 52 2.97 6.22 12.06
C LEU A 52 4.33 6.86 12.40
N VAL A 53 4.86 7.73 11.55
CA VAL A 53 6.14 8.39 11.84
C VAL A 53 5.98 9.40 12.99
N ALA A 54 4.87 10.14 13.02
CA ALA A 54 4.56 11.04 14.13
C ALA A 54 4.32 10.31 15.47
N GLU A 55 3.80 9.08 15.42
CA GLU A 55 3.68 8.19 16.58
C GLU A 55 5.02 7.56 17.01
N GLY A 56 6.11 7.83 16.26
CA GLY A 56 7.48 7.44 16.62
C GLY A 56 7.95 6.12 16.02
N TYR A 57 7.25 5.58 15.02
CA TYR A 57 7.73 4.45 14.23
C TYR A 57 8.82 4.92 13.27
N ASP A 58 9.92 4.17 13.22
CA ASP A 58 11.05 4.50 12.36
C ASP A 58 10.72 4.20 10.89
N PRO A 59 10.98 5.12 9.94
CA PRO A 59 10.69 4.88 8.52
C PRO A 59 11.37 3.64 7.95
N ASP A 60 12.63 3.36 8.34
CA ASP A 60 13.35 2.18 7.85
C ASP A 60 12.69 0.90 8.38
N ASP A 61 12.17 0.92 9.61
CA ASP A 61 11.39 -0.20 10.16
C ASP A 61 10.06 -0.36 9.42
N LEU A 62 9.36 0.73 9.08
CA LEU A 62 8.10 0.68 8.31
C LEU A 62 8.31 0.15 6.88
N ASP A 63 9.45 0.47 6.26
CA ASP A 63 9.85 -0.05 4.95
C ASP A 63 10.09 -1.58 4.98
N ASN A 64 10.43 -2.14 6.15
CA ASN A 64 10.48 -3.60 6.36
C ASN A 64 9.08 -4.24 6.51
N GLN A 65 8.01 -3.45 6.31
CA GLN A 65 6.60 -3.87 6.29
C GLN A 65 6.17 -4.70 7.52
N PRO A 66 6.34 -4.16 8.74
CA PRO A 66 5.90 -4.84 9.95
C PRO A 66 4.40 -5.11 9.90
N ALA A 67 3.97 -6.22 10.51
CA ALA A 67 2.55 -6.53 10.57
C ALA A 67 1.76 -5.41 11.25
N VAL A 68 0.80 -4.82 10.54
CA VAL A 68 -0.10 -3.78 11.08
C VAL A 68 -1.42 -4.43 11.46
N THR A 69 -1.64 -4.58 12.77
CA THR A 69 -2.86 -5.18 13.31
C THR A 69 -3.87 -4.09 13.66
N ILE A 70 -5.09 -4.27 13.16
CA ILE A 70 -6.24 -3.42 13.43
C ILE A 70 -7.32 -4.25 14.09
N GLU A 71 -7.89 -3.73 15.16
CA GLU A 71 -8.99 -4.34 15.88
C GLU A 71 -10.07 -3.30 16.16
N ASP A 72 -11.33 -3.70 16.02
CA ASP A 72 -12.48 -2.90 16.46
C ASP A 72 -13.53 -3.81 17.11
N TRP A 73 -14.36 -3.22 17.97
CA TRP A 73 -15.41 -3.91 18.70
C TRP A 73 -16.74 -3.18 18.55
N PHE A 74 -17.79 -3.93 18.23
CA PHE A 74 -19.14 -3.39 18.06
C PHE A 74 -20.20 -4.31 18.67
N CYS A 75 -21.33 -3.74 19.06
CA CYS A 75 -22.50 -4.47 19.53
C CYS A 75 -23.79 -3.71 19.17
N SER A 76 -24.94 -4.29 19.50
CA SER A 76 -26.23 -3.59 19.46
C SER A 76 -26.87 -3.63 20.85
N ARG A 77 -27.99 -2.93 21.02
CA ARG A 77 -28.82 -3.08 22.22
C ARG A 77 -29.77 -4.26 22.02
N THR A 78 -30.16 -4.89 23.13
CA THR A 78 -31.11 -6.01 23.11
C THR A 78 -32.54 -5.61 22.73
N ASP A 79 -32.83 -4.31 22.63
CA ASP A 79 -34.16 -3.78 22.29
C ASP A 79 -34.17 -2.97 20.99
N CYS A 80 -33.03 -2.83 20.31
CA CYS A 80 -32.91 -2.07 19.07
C CYS A 80 -31.71 -2.53 18.23
N GLY A 81 -31.98 -2.93 17.00
CA GLY A 81 -30.97 -3.36 16.04
C GLY A 81 -30.09 -2.22 15.55
N CYS A 82 -28.97 -2.56 14.92
CA CYS A 82 -28.08 -1.58 14.33
C CYS A 82 -27.39 -2.11 13.07
N MET A 83 -26.75 -1.21 12.34
CA MET A 83 -25.91 -1.53 11.20
C MET A 83 -24.49 -1.04 11.50
N TYR A 84 -23.51 -1.91 11.29
CA TYR A 84 -22.10 -1.64 11.49
C TYR A 84 -21.32 -1.79 10.18
N GLN A 85 -20.41 -0.86 9.93
CA GLN A 85 -19.50 -0.91 8.79
C GLN A 85 -18.13 -0.37 9.19
N LEU A 86 -17.08 -1.08 8.78
CA LEU A 86 -15.69 -0.67 8.96
C LEU A 86 -15.04 -0.49 7.58
N SER A 87 -14.16 0.50 7.46
CA SER A 87 -13.26 0.66 6.31
C SER A 87 -11.91 1.10 6.85
N VAL A 88 -10.87 0.34 6.53
CA VAL A 88 -9.51 0.62 6.95
C VAL A 88 -8.61 0.58 5.73
N SER A 89 -7.80 1.62 5.55
CA SER A 89 -6.87 1.73 4.44
C SER A 89 -5.47 1.98 5.01
N LEU A 90 -4.50 1.19 4.56
CA LEU A 90 -3.09 1.48 4.79
C LEU A 90 -2.60 2.37 3.63
N LEU A 91 -1.94 3.47 3.97
CA LEU A 91 -1.55 4.51 3.01
C LEU A 91 -0.03 4.64 2.94
N ASN A 92 0.50 5.02 1.78
CA ASN A 92 1.89 5.47 1.63
C ASN A 92 2.04 6.96 2.00
N GLU A 93 3.27 7.47 1.94
CA GLU A 93 3.59 8.88 2.20
C GLU A 93 2.83 9.89 1.30
N ASN A 94 2.41 9.45 0.11
CA ASN A 94 1.65 10.25 -0.86
C ASN A 94 0.13 10.16 -0.62
N ALA A 95 -0.32 9.53 0.47
CA ALA A 95 -1.71 9.23 0.79
C ALA A 95 -2.42 8.31 -0.23
N GLU A 96 -1.65 7.51 -0.98
CA GLU A 96 -2.18 6.49 -1.88
C GLU A 96 -2.43 5.20 -1.11
N VAL A 97 -3.48 4.47 -1.49
CA VAL A 97 -3.89 3.23 -0.80
C VAL A 97 -2.97 2.07 -1.20
N LEU A 98 -2.24 1.54 -0.22
CA LEU A 98 -1.42 0.34 -0.35
C LEU A 98 -2.27 -0.94 -0.24
N GLN A 99 -3.08 -1.02 0.82
CA GLN A 99 -4.06 -2.08 1.01
C GLN A 99 -5.33 -1.52 1.66
N GLU A 100 -6.48 -2.11 1.35
CA GLU A 100 -7.76 -1.77 1.95
C GLU A 100 -8.43 -3.01 2.55
N HIS A 101 -9.06 -2.83 3.70
CA HIS A 101 -9.96 -3.79 4.31
C HIS A 101 -11.32 -3.13 4.56
N LYS A 102 -12.33 -3.59 3.83
CA LYS A 102 -13.70 -3.11 3.94
C LYS A 102 -14.64 -4.31 3.99
N PRO A 103 -14.90 -4.88 5.19
CA PRO A 103 -15.83 -5.98 5.34
C PRO A 103 -17.25 -5.54 4.96
N ASP A 104 -18.07 -6.53 4.60
CA ASP A 104 -19.49 -6.29 4.34
C ASP A 104 -20.17 -5.69 5.57
N MET A 105 -21.18 -4.86 5.33
CA MET A 105 -21.99 -4.27 6.38
C MET A 105 -22.65 -5.38 7.22
N VAL A 106 -22.52 -5.26 8.53
CA VAL A 106 -23.14 -6.18 9.49
C VAL A 106 -24.45 -5.57 9.96
N ILE A 107 -25.54 -6.33 9.88
CA ILE A 107 -26.85 -5.97 10.42
C ILE A 107 -27.07 -6.81 11.68
N LEU A 108 -27.37 -6.17 12.80
CA LEU A 108 -27.72 -6.81 14.06
C LEU A 108 -29.21 -6.60 14.31
N ASP A 109 -29.96 -7.70 14.45
CA ASP A 109 -31.39 -7.71 14.74
C ASP A 109 -31.65 -8.31 16.15
N PRO A 110 -32.15 -7.53 17.12
CA PRO A 110 -32.36 -8.00 18.49
C PRO A 110 -33.34 -9.16 18.61
N ASP A 111 -34.19 -9.41 17.61
CA ASP A 111 -35.10 -10.55 17.61
C ASP A 111 -34.40 -11.87 17.23
N SER A 112 -33.21 -11.82 16.62
CA SER A 112 -32.52 -13.00 16.10
C SER A 112 -31.04 -13.12 16.46
N ASP A 113 -30.41 -12.03 16.89
CA ASP A 113 -29.02 -11.96 17.35
C ASP A 113 -28.94 -11.92 18.89
N ASP A 114 -27.77 -12.29 19.42
CA ASP A 114 -27.48 -12.22 20.86
C ASP A 114 -27.07 -10.82 21.33
N CYS A 115 -26.98 -9.84 20.41
CA CYS A 115 -26.56 -8.45 20.62
C CYS A 115 -25.21 -8.27 21.34
N SER A 116 -24.42 -9.34 21.49
CA SER A 116 -23.16 -9.31 22.25
C SER A 116 -22.05 -8.57 21.49
N TRP A 117 -20.99 -8.21 22.21
CA TRP A 117 -19.80 -7.59 21.63
C TRP A 117 -19.10 -8.53 20.65
N ARG A 118 -18.87 -8.05 19.42
CA ARG A 118 -18.18 -8.75 18.35
C ARG A 118 -16.88 -8.01 18.01
N GLN A 119 -15.81 -8.78 17.83
CA GLN A 119 -14.52 -8.26 17.40
C GLN A 119 -14.38 -8.39 15.89
N VAL A 120 -13.84 -7.36 15.25
CA VAL A 120 -13.27 -7.44 13.90
C VAL A 120 -11.77 -7.26 14.03
N THR A 121 -11.01 -8.11 13.34
CA THR A 121 -9.55 -8.03 13.31
C THR A 121 -9.06 -8.14 11.86
N LYS A 122 -8.08 -7.32 11.52
CA LYS A 122 -7.35 -7.37 10.26
C LYS A 122 -5.88 -7.17 10.54
N ILE A 123 -5.06 -8.05 9.98
CA ILE A 123 -3.61 -7.87 9.93
C ILE A 123 -3.26 -7.55 8.48
N PHE A 124 -2.60 -6.41 8.27
CA PHE A 124 -1.94 -6.08 7.01
C PHE A 124 -0.50 -6.59 7.08
N THR A 125 -0.12 -7.39 6.08
CA THR A 125 1.24 -7.84 5.79
C THR A 125 1.48 -7.67 4.30
N ASP A 126 2.74 -7.62 3.89
CA ASP A 126 3.13 -7.65 2.47
C ASP A 126 2.39 -6.56 1.67
N TYR A 127 2.32 -5.35 2.23
CA TYR A 127 1.52 -4.24 1.73
C TYR A 127 2.21 -3.34 0.70
N GLY A 128 3.43 -3.71 0.29
CA GLY A 128 4.02 -3.27 -0.96
C GLY A 128 4.97 -4.37 -1.47
N PRO A 129 5.25 -4.46 -2.78
CA PRO A 129 6.38 -5.28 -3.23
C PRO A 129 7.65 -4.63 -2.68
N GLU A 130 8.31 -5.30 -1.74
CA GLU A 130 9.57 -4.85 -1.14
C GLU A 130 10.56 -4.44 -2.24
N GLY A 131 10.96 -3.16 -2.31
CA GLY A 131 11.91 -2.66 -3.32
C GLY A 131 11.29 -1.93 -4.52
N LEU A 132 9.98 -1.65 -4.53
CA LEU A 132 9.37 -0.72 -5.50
C LEU A 132 9.18 0.71 -4.98
N ASP A 133 9.63 1.01 -3.76
CA ASP A 133 9.30 2.24 -3.04
C ASP A 133 9.80 3.52 -3.73
N TYR A 134 10.85 3.40 -4.54
CA TYR A 134 11.41 4.50 -5.34
C TYR A 134 10.79 4.66 -6.73
N TRP A 135 9.77 3.86 -7.05
CA TRP A 135 9.18 3.81 -8.39
C TRP A 135 7.71 4.28 -8.37
N GLN A 136 7.42 5.27 -9.20
CA GLN A 136 6.05 5.63 -9.56
C GLN A 136 5.54 4.63 -10.61
N LEU A 137 4.51 3.85 -10.26
CA LEU A 137 3.85 2.93 -11.20
C LEU A 137 2.81 3.71 -12.02
N THR A 138 3.07 3.92 -13.32
CA THR A 138 2.15 4.68 -14.20
C THR A 138 1.19 3.77 -14.96
N GLU A 139 1.55 2.51 -15.16
CA GLU A 139 0.67 1.46 -15.68
C GLU A 139 0.95 0.17 -14.90
N ASN A 140 -0.10 -0.54 -14.48
CA ASN A 140 0.03 -1.71 -13.59
C ASN A 140 -0.96 -2.82 -13.98
N GLY A 141 -0.93 -3.24 -15.24
CA GLY A 141 -1.88 -4.21 -15.80
C GLY A 141 -1.64 -5.66 -15.35
N GLY A 142 -2.65 -6.50 -15.56
CA GLY A 142 -2.59 -7.94 -15.27
C GLY A 142 -2.46 -8.21 -13.77
N SER A 143 -1.34 -8.79 -13.37
CA SER A 143 -1.00 -9.04 -11.96
C SER A 143 -0.16 -7.92 -11.35
N GLY A 144 0.12 -6.86 -12.11
CA GLY A 144 0.97 -5.75 -11.73
C GLY A 144 2.46 -6.11 -11.61
N TRP A 145 3.25 -5.11 -11.19
CA TRP A 145 4.65 -5.30 -10.80
C TRP A 145 4.76 -6.12 -9.52
N GLN A 146 5.65 -7.11 -9.55
CA GLN A 146 6.01 -7.92 -8.40
C GLN A 146 7.53 -7.86 -8.19
N VAL A 147 7.98 -8.21 -6.98
CA VAL A 147 9.40 -8.39 -6.66
C VAL A 147 9.59 -9.85 -6.27
N GLU A 148 10.42 -10.56 -7.01
CA GLU A 148 10.65 -11.99 -6.85
C GLU A 148 12.12 -12.28 -6.51
N ASP A 149 12.36 -13.36 -5.76
CA ASP A 149 13.71 -13.81 -5.47
C ASP A 149 14.38 -14.44 -6.70
N MET A 150 15.68 -14.20 -6.88
CA MET A 150 16.51 -14.80 -7.93
C MET A 150 16.59 -16.35 -7.87
N SER A 151 16.06 -16.97 -6.81
CA SER A 151 15.86 -18.42 -6.72
C SER A 151 14.55 -18.91 -7.33
N GLY A 152 13.75 -18.02 -7.92
CA GLY A 152 12.48 -18.33 -8.57
C GLY A 152 12.62 -19.33 -9.72
N GLU A 153 11.57 -20.12 -9.94
CA GLU A 153 11.54 -21.09 -11.05
C GLU A 153 11.40 -20.39 -12.41
N GLY A 154 12.13 -20.87 -13.41
CA GLY A 154 12.00 -20.41 -14.80
C GLY A 154 12.80 -19.16 -15.15
N VAL A 155 13.64 -18.64 -14.25
CA VAL A 155 14.57 -17.53 -14.50
C VAL A 155 16.02 -18.03 -14.37
N HIS A 156 16.91 -17.54 -15.22
CA HIS A 156 18.33 -17.87 -15.14
C HIS A 156 18.99 -17.17 -13.95
N ALA A 157 20.00 -17.80 -13.34
CA ALA A 157 20.77 -17.16 -12.28
C ALA A 157 21.46 -15.88 -12.81
N PHE A 158 21.40 -14.80 -12.03
CA PHE A 158 22.14 -13.59 -12.34
C PHE A 158 23.63 -13.77 -12.04
N ASN A 159 24.49 -13.16 -12.85
CA ASN A 159 25.95 -13.34 -12.76
C ASN A 159 26.62 -12.60 -11.57
N ASN A 160 25.82 -11.95 -10.73
CA ASN A 160 26.24 -11.28 -9.51
C ASN A 160 25.40 -11.77 -8.33
N SER A 161 26.03 -12.54 -7.43
CA SER A 161 25.35 -13.11 -6.26
C SER A 161 24.90 -12.08 -5.22
N ALA A 162 25.32 -10.82 -5.34
CA ALA A 162 24.79 -9.74 -4.52
C ALA A 162 23.39 -9.29 -4.96
N VAL A 163 22.98 -9.60 -6.20
CA VAL A 163 21.61 -9.35 -6.67
C VAL A 163 20.77 -10.57 -6.30
N THR A 164 19.85 -10.39 -5.36
CA THR A 164 19.02 -11.47 -4.82
C THR A 164 17.56 -11.40 -5.27
N LYS A 165 17.12 -10.29 -5.85
CA LYS A 165 15.74 -10.04 -6.26
C LYS A 165 15.66 -9.41 -7.66
N TYR A 166 14.51 -9.52 -8.31
CA TYR A 166 14.19 -8.87 -9.57
C TYR A 166 12.73 -8.42 -9.64
N PHE A 167 12.44 -7.49 -10.54
CA PHE A 167 11.08 -7.07 -10.85
C PHE A 167 10.48 -8.00 -11.90
N SER A 168 9.24 -8.45 -11.67
CA SER A 168 8.49 -9.25 -12.64
C SER A 168 7.13 -8.61 -12.94
N THR A 169 6.60 -8.95 -14.12
CA THR A 169 5.28 -8.52 -14.60
C THR A 169 4.58 -9.70 -15.26
N SER A 170 3.31 -9.56 -15.63
CA SER A 170 2.55 -10.63 -16.31
C SER A 170 2.19 -10.29 -17.76
N TYR A 171 0.91 -10.38 -18.14
CA TYR A 171 0.45 -10.44 -19.53
C TYR A 171 -0.07 -9.10 -20.08
N GLU A 172 -0.08 -8.04 -19.27
CA GLU A 172 -0.49 -6.69 -19.69
C GLU A 172 0.66 -5.68 -19.52
N LEU A 173 0.47 -4.49 -20.09
CA LEU A 173 1.44 -3.41 -20.01
C LEU A 173 1.65 -2.98 -18.55
N ASN A 174 2.92 -2.88 -18.18
CA ASN A 174 3.36 -2.41 -16.88
C ASN A 174 4.45 -1.36 -17.13
N LEU A 175 4.27 -0.16 -16.55
CA LEU A 175 5.19 0.96 -16.70
C LEU A 175 5.50 1.50 -15.31
N LYS A 176 6.79 1.70 -15.04
CA LYS A 176 7.27 2.37 -13.84
C LYS A 176 8.27 3.46 -14.20
N LYS A 177 8.30 4.52 -13.40
CA LYS A 177 9.14 5.69 -13.59
C LYS A 177 9.77 6.10 -12.27
N GLN A 178 11.02 6.55 -12.32
CA GLN A 178 11.69 7.22 -11.23
C GLN A 178 12.26 8.55 -11.74
N VAL A 179 12.25 9.58 -10.89
CA VAL A 179 12.99 10.82 -11.11
C VAL A 179 14.05 10.90 -10.01
N ILE A 180 15.32 11.04 -10.41
CA ILE A 180 16.45 11.15 -9.50
C ILE A 180 16.92 12.59 -9.51
N ASP A 181 16.83 13.27 -8.36
CA ASP A 181 17.40 14.60 -8.18
C ASP A 181 18.89 14.46 -7.82
N LEU A 182 19.76 14.65 -8.81
CA LEU A 182 21.20 14.52 -8.63
C LEU A 182 21.76 15.49 -7.57
N VAL A 183 21.16 16.66 -7.37
CA VAL A 183 21.64 17.59 -6.34
C VAL A 183 21.25 17.08 -4.95
N ALA A 184 20.04 16.55 -4.80
CA ALA A 184 19.59 15.91 -3.56
C ALA A 184 20.42 14.65 -3.23
N GLU A 185 20.85 13.90 -4.24
CA GLU A 185 21.80 12.77 -4.12
C GLU A 185 23.24 13.23 -3.79
N GLY A 186 23.49 14.54 -3.69
CA GLY A 186 24.75 15.12 -3.25
C GLY A 186 25.76 15.42 -4.35
N TYR A 187 25.37 15.34 -5.63
CA TYR A 187 26.22 15.78 -6.73
C TYR A 187 26.31 17.30 -6.77
N ASN A 188 27.52 17.82 -6.99
CA ASN A 188 27.76 19.26 -7.02
C ASN A 188 27.18 19.88 -8.31
N PRO A 189 26.32 20.91 -8.23
CA PRO A 189 25.77 21.60 -9.40
C PRO A 189 26.83 22.11 -10.38
N ASP A 190 27.95 22.65 -9.88
CA ASP A 190 29.03 23.17 -10.74
C ASP A 190 29.69 22.04 -11.55
N ASP A 191 29.77 20.83 -10.99
CA ASP A 191 30.29 19.66 -11.69
C ASP A 191 29.28 19.16 -12.73
N LEU A 192 27.98 19.17 -12.41
CA LEU A 192 26.90 18.82 -13.35
C LEU A 192 26.85 19.77 -14.55
N ASP A 193 27.10 21.07 -14.34
CA ASP A 193 27.17 22.08 -15.40
C ASP A 193 28.31 21.82 -16.41
N ASN A 194 29.35 21.08 -16.00
CA ASN A 194 30.41 20.61 -16.90
C ASN A 194 30.00 19.39 -17.76
N GLN A 195 28.74 18.94 -17.65
CA GLN A 195 28.18 17.82 -18.40
C GLN A 195 29.02 16.54 -18.26
N PRO A 196 29.16 16.01 -17.03
CA PRO A 196 29.90 14.78 -16.82
C PRO A 196 29.23 13.63 -17.58
N ALA A 197 30.01 12.61 -17.90
CA ALA A 197 29.45 11.40 -18.50
C ALA A 197 28.47 10.75 -17.52
N VAL A 198 27.22 10.58 -17.94
CA VAL A 198 26.19 9.84 -17.21
C VAL A 198 26.05 8.47 -17.87
N THR A 199 26.15 7.42 -17.08
CA THR A 199 25.95 6.03 -17.54
C THR A 199 24.79 5.44 -16.78
N ILE A 200 23.81 4.92 -17.52
CA ILE A 200 22.67 4.20 -16.99
C ILE A 200 22.69 2.80 -17.60
N GLU A 201 22.48 1.81 -16.75
CA GLU A 201 22.52 0.40 -17.08
C GLU A 201 21.32 -0.26 -16.43
N ASP A 202 20.68 -1.16 -17.14
CA ASP A 202 19.59 -1.98 -16.61
C ASP A 202 19.77 -3.42 -17.11
N TRP A 203 19.15 -4.37 -16.42
CA TRP A 203 19.22 -5.78 -16.78
C TRP A 203 17.82 -6.36 -16.92
N PHE A 204 17.60 -7.14 -17.99
CA PHE A 204 16.31 -7.74 -18.28
C PHE A 204 16.44 -9.16 -18.81
N CYS A 205 15.39 -9.96 -18.64
CA CYS A 205 15.28 -11.30 -19.20
C CYS A 205 13.81 -11.70 -19.41
N CYS A 206 13.60 -12.83 -20.08
CA CYS A 206 12.33 -13.55 -20.10
C CYS A 206 12.38 -14.74 -19.13
N ARG A 207 11.21 -15.28 -18.79
CA ARG A 207 11.16 -16.63 -18.26
C ARG A 207 11.37 -17.63 -19.39
N THR A 208 11.91 -18.81 -19.06
CA THR A 208 12.16 -19.88 -20.03
C THR A 208 10.90 -20.45 -20.69
N ASP A 209 9.72 -20.10 -20.20
CA ASP A 209 8.41 -20.55 -20.69
C ASP A 209 7.47 -19.42 -21.12
N CYS A 210 7.92 -18.15 -21.02
CA CYS A 210 7.08 -16.99 -21.30
C CYS A 210 7.91 -15.84 -21.88
N GLY A 211 7.56 -15.42 -23.10
CA GLY A 211 8.19 -14.29 -23.76
C GLY A 211 7.83 -12.97 -23.11
N CYS A 212 8.67 -11.96 -23.32
CA CYS A 212 8.45 -10.64 -22.77
C CYS A 212 8.81 -9.54 -23.78
N MET A 213 8.31 -8.34 -23.49
CA MET A 213 8.68 -7.12 -24.18
C MET A 213 9.29 -6.17 -23.16
N TYR A 214 10.43 -5.58 -23.50
CA TYR A 214 11.19 -4.71 -22.62
C TYR A 214 11.62 -3.43 -23.35
N GLN A 215 11.51 -2.30 -22.67
CA GLN A 215 12.02 -1.01 -23.13
C GLN A 215 12.38 -0.15 -21.92
N ILE A 216 13.56 0.46 -21.94
CA ILE A 216 13.97 1.50 -21.01
C ILE A 216 14.03 2.84 -21.72
N ALA A 217 13.47 3.90 -21.11
CA ALA A 217 13.60 5.26 -21.61
C ALA A 217 14.23 6.13 -20.51
N VAL A 218 15.18 6.96 -20.91
CA VAL A 218 15.95 7.84 -20.02
C VAL A 218 15.87 9.26 -20.55
N SER A 219 15.61 10.22 -19.66
CA SER A 219 15.68 11.64 -19.98
C SER A 219 16.56 12.37 -18.97
N LEU A 220 17.54 13.12 -19.45
CA LEU A 220 18.25 14.11 -18.65
C LEU A 220 17.40 15.38 -18.61
N LEU A 221 17.10 15.87 -17.41
CA LEU A 221 16.23 17.01 -17.19
C LEU A 221 17.03 18.22 -16.69
N ASP A 222 16.60 19.42 -17.07
CA ASP A 222 17.10 20.66 -16.47
C ASP A 222 16.42 20.95 -15.12
N ALA A 223 16.84 22.05 -14.46
CA ALA A 223 16.27 22.50 -13.19
C ALA A 223 14.76 22.86 -13.25
N ASN A 224 14.18 22.99 -14.45
CA ASN A 224 12.75 23.25 -14.67
C ASN A 224 12.02 21.97 -15.16
N SER A 225 12.63 20.80 -14.98
CA SER A 225 12.12 19.50 -15.42
C SER A 225 11.89 19.40 -16.93
N GLN A 226 12.62 20.19 -17.74
CA GLN A 226 12.57 20.10 -19.20
C GLN A 226 13.65 19.14 -19.72
N PRO A 227 13.35 18.28 -20.70
CA PRO A 227 14.32 17.34 -21.24
C PRO A 227 15.43 18.07 -22.01
N LEU A 228 16.68 17.84 -21.58
CA LEU A 228 17.91 18.24 -22.27
C LEU A 228 18.33 17.20 -23.29
N GLN A 229 18.20 15.92 -22.93
CA GLN A 229 18.53 14.77 -23.77
C GLN A 229 17.60 13.62 -23.44
N GLU A 230 17.22 12.86 -24.46
CA GLU A 230 16.39 11.67 -24.31
C GLU A 230 17.06 10.49 -25.01
N TYR A 231 17.02 9.34 -24.35
CA TYR A 231 17.38 8.04 -24.91
C TYR A 231 16.18 7.12 -24.78
N LYS A 232 15.67 6.66 -25.93
CA LYS A 232 14.53 5.75 -26.01
C LYS A 232 14.76 4.78 -27.17
N PRO A 233 15.35 3.59 -26.91
CA PRO A 233 15.56 2.57 -27.92
C PRO A 233 14.23 1.91 -28.30
N ASP A 234 14.23 1.15 -29.38
CA ASP A 234 13.08 0.33 -29.76
C ASP A 234 12.80 -0.76 -28.72
N VAL A 235 11.56 -1.23 -28.68
CA VAL A 235 11.13 -2.33 -27.79
C VAL A 235 11.90 -3.60 -28.17
N VAL A 236 12.52 -4.22 -27.17
CA VAL A 236 13.11 -5.55 -27.28
C VAL A 236 12.02 -6.58 -27.05
N ILE A 237 11.91 -7.57 -27.94
CA ILE A 237 11.01 -8.71 -27.80
C ILE A 237 11.87 -9.95 -27.58
N LEU A 238 11.56 -10.71 -26.54
CA LEU A 238 12.20 -11.99 -26.23
C LEU A 238 11.20 -13.12 -26.40
N ASP A 239 11.53 -14.09 -27.24
CA ASP A 239 10.75 -15.31 -27.48
C ASP A 239 11.45 -16.53 -26.89
N PRO A 240 10.93 -17.17 -25.83
CA PRO A 240 11.60 -18.27 -25.14
C PRO A 240 11.85 -19.50 -26.03
N ASP A 241 11.12 -19.65 -27.15
CA ASP A 241 11.33 -20.76 -28.08
C ASP A 241 12.55 -20.54 -29.00
N SER A 242 12.99 -19.29 -29.17
CA SER A 242 14.04 -18.94 -30.13
C SER A 242 15.19 -18.10 -29.57
N ASP A 243 15.02 -17.51 -28.39
CA ASP A 243 15.99 -16.65 -27.71
C ASP A 243 16.61 -17.29 -26.47
N ASP A 244 17.83 -16.85 -26.13
CA ASP A 244 18.44 -17.11 -24.83
C ASP A 244 17.76 -16.22 -23.75
N CYS A 245 16.99 -16.83 -22.85
CA CYS A 245 16.36 -16.12 -21.73
C CYS A 245 17.34 -15.78 -20.58
N SER A 246 18.66 -15.89 -20.78
CA SER A 246 19.64 -15.35 -19.83
C SER A 246 19.56 -13.82 -19.70
N TRP A 247 20.04 -13.29 -18.58
CA TRP A 247 20.06 -11.85 -18.30
C TRP A 247 20.89 -11.08 -19.31
N ARG A 248 20.28 -10.03 -19.85
CA ARG A 248 20.88 -9.12 -20.84
C ARG A 248 20.90 -7.70 -20.28
N LYS A 249 21.80 -6.89 -20.82
CA LYS A 249 22.04 -5.48 -20.46
C LYS A 249 21.83 -4.61 -21.68
#